data_AF-A0A2U8WF52-F1
#
_entry.id   AF-A0A2U8WF52-F1
#
_cell.length_a   1.000
_cell.length_b   1.000
_cell.length_c   1.000
_cell.angle_alpha   90.00
_cell.angle_beta   90.00
_cell.angle_gamma   90.00
#
_symmetry.space_group_name_H-M   'P 1'
#
loop_
_entity.id
_entity.type
_entity.pdbx_description
1 polymer ?
#
loop_
_entity_poly.entity_id
_entity_poly.type
_entity_poly.pdbx_seq_one_letter_code
_entity_poly.pdbx_strand_id
1 'polypeptide(L)'
;MRLAFDLNGNWLVDEHELAEKLSADVKELRRLDKLGLVIIRIETGSGSDEGRSRVTVRTEQAGWEGIFDKTGALIDETRLQSRKPLNGFAH
;
A
#
# COMPACT_ATOMS: atom_id res chain seq x y z
N MET A 1 11.48 2.18 -2.36
CA MET A 1 10.65 2.34 -1.16
C MET A 1 11.31 1.67 0.02
N ARG A 2 11.42 2.41 1.13
CA ARG A 2 11.83 1.89 2.43
C ARG A 2 10.72 2.20 3.43
N LEU A 3 10.38 1.23 4.24
CA LEU A 3 9.39 1.37 5.29
C LEU A 3 10.14 1.81 6.56
N ALA A 4 9.88 3.03 7.00
CA ALA A 4 10.43 3.57 8.23
C ALA A 4 9.46 3.30 9.38
N PHE A 5 9.99 3.22 10.58
CA PHE A 5 9.21 3.13 11.80
C PHE A 5 9.43 4.40 12.61
N ASP A 6 8.35 5.01 13.05
CA ASP A 6 8.38 6.04 14.08
C ASP A 6 8.68 5.41 15.45
N LEU A 7 9.07 6.24 16.42
CA LEU A 7 9.33 5.82 17.81
C LEU A 7 8.13 5.14 18.47
N ASN A 8 6.92 5.40 17.98
CA ASN A 8 5.68 4.77 18.43
C ASN A 8 5.40 3.41 17.77
N GLY A 9 6.30 2.93 16.89
CA GLY A 9 6.08 1.74 16.07
C GLY A 9 5.10 1.97 14.91
N ASN A 10 4.76 3.24 14.62
CA ASN A 10 3.94 3.59 13.48
C ASN A 10 4.79 3.54 12.21
N TRP A 11 4.22 2.98 11.15
CA TRP A 11 4.90 2.90 9.87
C TRP A 11 4.81 4.22 9.11
N LEU A 12 5.96 4.64 8.58
CA LEU A 12 6.14 5.82 7.75
C LEU A 12 6.58 5.37 6.37
N VAL A 13 5.78 5.73 5.36
CA VAL A 13 6.09 5.55 3.95
C VAL A 13 6.13 6.91 3.28
N ASP A 14 7.03 7.08 2.31
CA ASP A 14 7.02 8.25 1.46
C ASP A 14 5.78 8.27 0.55
N GLU A 15 4.97 9.32 0.67
CA GLU A 15 3.73 9.47 -0.08
C GLU A 15 3.96 9.57 -1.60
N HIS A 16 5.12 10.09 -2.03
CA HIS A 16 5.47 10.16 -3.45
C HIS A 16 5.74 8.78 -4.01
N GLU A 17 6.57 7.99 -3.31
CA GLU A 17 6.83 6.61 -3.73
C GLU A 17 5.54 5.79 -3.76
N LEU A 18 4.69 5.92 -2.73
CA LEU A 18 3.42 5.20 -2.69
C LEU A 18 2.48 5.59 -3.83
N ALA A 19 2.39 6.89 -4.15
CA ALA A 19 1.60 7.38 -5.28
C ALA A 19 2.12 6.83 -6.61
N GLU A 20 3.44 6.83 -6.84
CA GLU A 20 4.04 6.23 -8.03
C GLU A 20 3.73 4.73 -8.16
N LYS A 21 3.77 4.00 -7.04
CA LYS A 21 3.43 2.57 -6.99
C LYS A 21 1.97 2.29 -7.32
N LEU A 22 1.07 3.12 -6.82
CA LEU A 22 -0.36 3.08 -7.12
C LEU A 22 -0.70 3.63 -8.50
N SER A 23 0.28 4.22 -9.21
CA SER A 23 0.08 4.99 -10.44
C SER A 23 -0.99 6.07 -10.27
N ALA A 24 -0.99 6.69 -9.08
CA ALA A 24 -1.84 7.79 -8.69
C ALA A 24 -1.01 9.06 -8.47
N ASP A 25 -1.66 10.21 -8.45
CA ASP A 25 -1.03 11.46 -8.03
C ASP A 25 -1.06 11.57 -6.50
N VAL A 26 -0.02 12.15 -5.89
CA VAL A 26 0.06 12.37 -4.44
C VAL A 26 -1.14 13.18 -3.92
N LYS A 27 -1.63 14.15 -4.70
CA LYS A 27 -2.81 14.93 -4.33
C LYS A 27 -4.06 14.06 -4.28
N GLU A 28 -4.19 13.12 -5.20
CA GLU A 28 -5.33 12.20 -5.23
C GLU A 28 -5.22 11.19 -4.07
N LEU A 29 -4.02 10.67 -3.81
CA LEU A 29 -3.78 9.81 -2.65
C LEU A 29 -4.14 10.51 -1.33
N ARG A 30 -3.69 11.76 -1.13
CA ARG A 30 -4.08 12.58 0.03
C ARG A 30 -5.57 12.88 0.08
N ARG A 31 -6.21 13.07 -1.07
CA ARG A 31 -7.65 13.30 -1.14
C ARG A 31 -8.41 12.05 -0.70
N LEU A 32 -8.06 10.89 -1.24
CA LEU A 32 -8.65 9.60 -0.87
C LEU A 32 -8.41 9.27 0.61
N ASP A 33 -7.22 9.57 1.13
CA ASP A 33 -6.87 9.40 2.55
C ASP A 33 -7.75 10.28 3.44
N LYS A 34 -7.90 11.58 3.10
CA LYS A 34 -8.82 12.49 3.80
C LYS A 34 -10.29 12.05 3.75
N LEU A 35 -10.67 11.32 2.71
CA LEU A 35 -12.03 10.77 2.55
C LEU A 35 -12.19 9.40 3.25
N GLY A 36 -11.12 8.82 3.82
CA GLY A 36 -11.14 7.48 4.41
C GLY A 36 -11.30 6.36 3.38
N LEU A 37 -10.97 6.63 2.11
CA LEU A 37 -11.09 5.69 0.98
C LEU A 37 -9.80 4.91 0.70
N VAL A 38 -8.71 5.23 1.40
CA VAL A 38 -7.46 4.47 1.35
C VAL A 38 -7.50 3.41 2.44
N ILE A 39 -7.56 2.15 2.03
CA ILE A 39 -7.48 1.00 2.92
C ILE A 39 -6.01 0.60 3.00
N ILE A 40 -5.39 0.84 4.14
CA ILE A 40 -4.03 0.40 4.44
C ILE A 40 -4.13 -0.77 5.41
N ARG A 41 -3.56 -1.90 5.02
CA ARG A 41 -3.46 -3.09 5.86
C ARG A 41 -2.01 -3.47 6.00
N ILE A 42 -1.56 -3.62 7.25
CA ILE A 42 -0.19 -4.01 7.56
C ILE A 42 -0.28 -5.32 8.33
N GLU A 43 0.35 -6.35 7.80
CA GLU A 43 0.46 -7.66 8.42
C GLU A 43 1.93 -7.90 8.75
N THR A 44 2.27 -7.81 10.03
CA THR A 44 3.57 -8.24 10.54
C THR A 44 3.62 -9.76 10.53
N GLY A 45 4.61 -10.30 9.84
CA GLY A 45 4.89 -11.72 9.84
C GLY A 45 5.30 -12.19 11.23
N SER A 46 4.80 -13.36 11.63
CA SER A 46 5.12 -14.02 12.90
C SER A 46 5.63 -15.43 12.62
N GLY A 47 6.50 -15.98 13.47
CA GLY A 47 7.04 -17.33 13.30
C GLY A 47 8.07 -17.40 12.17
N SER A 48 7.82 -18.17 11.11
CA SER A 48 8.77 -18.33 9.99
C SER A 48 8.95 -17.07 9.14
N ASP A 49 7.99 -16.14 9.18
CA ASP A 49 8.04 -14.83 8.54
C ASP A 49 8.35 -13.71 9.55
N GLU A 50 8.85 -14.06 10.74
CA GLU A 50 9.19 -13.09 11.78
C GLU A 50 10.21 -12.05 11.25
N GLY A 51 9.84 -10.78 11.39
CA GLY A 51 10.60 -9.65 10.85
C GLY A 51 10.21 -9.24 9.44
N ARG A 52 9.34 -9.97 8.73
CA ARG A 52 8.75 -9.48 7.47
C ARG A 52 7.48 -8.70 7.75
N SER A 53 7.19 -7.73 6.92
CA SER A 53 5.95 -6.94 7.02
C SER A 53 5.33 -6.80 5.65
N ARG A 54 4.09 -7.28 5.52
CA ARG A 54 3.29 -7.14 4.31
C ARG A 54 2.43 -5.89 4.45
N VAL A 55 2.65 -4.93 3.57
CA VAL A 55 1.83 -3.72 3.46
C VAL A 55 0.97 -3.84 2.22
N THR A 56 -0.33 -3.89 2.43
CA THR A 56 -1.32 -3.85 1.35
C THR A 56 -2.03 -2.51 1.40
N VAL A 57 -1.89 -1.72 0.34
CA VAL A 57 -2.60 -0.46 0.15
C VAL A 57 -3.63 -0.65 -0.96
N ARG A 58 -4.88 -0.33 -0.68
CA ARG A 58 -5.97 -0.40 -1.65
C ARG A 58 -6.74 0.90 -1.69
N THR A 59 -7.02 1.35 -2.89
CA THR A 59 -7.95 2.42 -3.21
C THR A 59 -9.03 1.84 -4.12
N GLU A 60 -10.07 2.64 -4.44
CA GLU A 60 -11.07 2.21 -5.43
C GLU A 60 -10.47 1.99 -6.82
N GLN A 61 -9.38 2.68 -7.13
CA GLN A 61 -8.81 2.74 -8.48
C GLN A 61 -7.61 1.82 -8.68
N ALA A 62 -6.87 1.53 -7.60
CA ALA A 62 -5.65 0.73 -7.65
C ALA A 62 -5.44 -0.01 -6.34
N GLY A 63 -4.71 -1.11 -6.39
CA GLY A 63 -4.14 -1.70 -5.19
C GLY A 63 -2.67 -1.98 -5.40
N TRP A 64 -1.94 -1.94 -4.31
CA TRP A 64 -0.52 -2.21 -4.26
C TRP A 64 -0.23 -3.02 -3.00
N GLU A 65 0.74 -3.89 -3.10
CA GLU A 65 1.23 -4.71 -2.02
C GLU A 65 2.74 -4.69 -2.03
N GLY A 66 3.35 -4.46 -0.87
CA GLY A 66 4.79 -4.55 -0.68
C GLY A 66 5.12 -5.44 0.50
N ILE A 67 6.08 -6.34 0.31
CA ILE A 67 6.67 -7.13 1.37
C ILE A 67 8.00 -6.48 1.74
N PHE A 68 8.14 -6.19 3.03
CA PHE A 68 9.32 -5.58 3.62
C PHE A 68 10.05 -6.59 4.49
N ASP A 69 11.38 -6.53 4.51
CA ASP A 69 12.19 -7.29 5.46
C ASP A 69 12.33 -6.57 6.81
N LYS A 70 13.04 -7.19 7.74
CA LYS A 70 13.29 -6.68 9.10
C LYS A 70 14.06 -5.35 9.13
N THR A 71 14.80 -5.03 8.07
CA THR A 71 15.49 -3.75 7.91
C THR A 71 14.60 -2.66 7.33
N GLY A 72 13.35 -2.99 6.97
CA GLY A 72 12.41 -2.09 6.31
C GLY A 72 12.67 -1.94 4.81
N ALA A 73 13.54 -2.76 4.20
CA ALA A 73 13.75 -2.75 2.76
C ALA A 73 12.63 -3.50 2.05
N LEU A 74 12.13 -2.94 0.95
CA LEU A 74 11.17 -3.60 0.08
C LEU A 74 11.86 -4.78 -0.61
N ILE A 75 11.42 -6.00 -0.29
CA ILE A 75 11.95 -7.24 -0.88
C ILE A 75 11.06 -7.78 -1.99
N ASP A 76 9.77 -7.46 -1.95
CA ASP A 76 8.81 -7.86 -2.98
C ASP A 76 7.72 -6.80 -3.13
N GLU A 77 7.22 -6.61 -4.35
CA GLU A 77 6.05 -5.77 -4.59
C GLU A 77 5.14 -6.35 -5.66
N THR A 78 3.84 -6.24 -5.43
CA THR A 78 2.81 -6.70 -6.35
C THR A 78 1.76 -5.62 -6.52
N ARG A 79 1.50 -5.21 -7.76
CA ARG A 79 0.36 -4.36 -8.08
C ARG A 79 -0.90 -5.20 -8.09
N LEU A 80 -1.82 -4.89 -7.19
CA LEU A 80 -3.15 -5.49 -7.19
C LEU A 80 -3.99 -4.71 -8.21
N GLN A 81 -4.37 -5.35 -9.30
CA GLN A 81 -5.32 -4.74 -10.22
C GLN A 81 -6.61 -4.45 -9.44
N SER A 82 -7.09 -3.21 -9.53
CA SER A 82 -8.44 -2.89 -9.09
C SER A 82 -9.40 -3.82 -9.82
N ARG A 83 -10.37 -4.39 -9.10
CA ARG A 83 -11.49 -5.06 -9.77
C ARG A 83 -12.11 -3.99 -10.65
N LYS A 84 -11.98 -4.18 -11.97
CA LYS A 84 -12.74 -3.48 -13.00
C LYS A 84 -14.14 -3.19 -12.43
N PRO A 85 -14.62 -1.94 -12.38
CA PRO A 85 -16.04 -1.76 -12.14
C PRO A 85 -16.75 -2.61 -13.18
N LEU A 86 -17.63 -3.50 -12.73
CA LEU A 86 -18.42 -4.37 -13.58
C LEU A 86 -19.45 -3.51 -14.34
N ASN A 87 -19.03 -2.46 -15.04
CA ASN A 87 -19.87 -1.75 -15.99
C ASN A 87 -19.87 -2.52 -17.30
N GLY A 88 -20.52 -3.68 -17.24
CA GLY A 88 -21.15 -4.30 -18.40
C GLY A 88 -22.50 -3.63 -18.64
N PHE A 89 -22.51 -2.36 -19.05
CA PHE A 89 -23.64 -1.77 -19.75
C PHE A 89 -23.15 -1.43 -21.16
N ALA A 90 -23.15 -2.45 -22.02
CA ALA A 90 -23.13 -2.26 -23.46
C ALA A 90 -24.60 -2.13 -23.91
N HIS A 91 -24.78 -1.13 -24.77
CA HIS A 91 -26.01 -0.52 -25.24
C HIS A 91 -26.78 -1.36 -26.26
#